data_AF-A0A7X8MT27-F1
#
_entry.id   AF-A0A7X8MT27-F1
#
_cell.length_a   1.000
_cell.length_b   1.000
_cell.length_c   1.000
_cell.angle_alpha   90.00
_cell.angle_beta   90.00
_cell.angle_gamma   90.00
#
_symmetry.space_group_name_H-M   'P 1'
#
loop_
_entity.id
_entity.type
_entity.pdbx_description
1 polymer ?
#
loop_
_entity_poly.entity_id
_entity_poly.type
_entity_poly.pdbx_seq_one_letter_code
_entity_poly.pdbx_strand_id
1 'polypeptide(L)'
;MSRSTKKGPFIQESLLKKINEMNAKGEKKVIKTWSRSSTIFPQMIGHTIAVHDGRKHIPVYVTEDMVGHKLGEFVFTRTFRGHDDNEKSTGRR
;
A
#
# COMPACT_ATOMS: atom_id res chain seq x y z
N MET A 1 2.08 3.70 -13.32
CA MET A 1 2.98 3.40 -14.45
C MET A 1 3.60 2.03 -14.24
N SER A 2 3.42 1.15 -15.24
CA SER A 2 4.02 -0.17 -15.27
C SER A 2 5.54 -0.05 -15.54
N ARG A 3 6.31 -0.93 -14.92
CA ARG A 3 7.74 -1.07 -15.21
C ARG A 3 7.88 -1.85 -16.52
N SER A 4 8.99 -1.66 -17.25
CA SER A 4 9.27 -2.45 -18.45
C SER A 4 9.22 -3.95 -18.15
N THR A 5 8.54 -4.72 -19.01
CA THR A 5 8.36 -6.17 -18.89
C THR A 5 9.68 -6.94 -18.79
N LYS A 6 10.75 -6.43 -19.43
CA LYS A 6 12.09 -7.02 -19.38
C LYS A 6 12.76 -6.95 -18.00
N LYS A 7 12.35 -6.02 -17.12
CA LYS A 7 13.04 -5.71 -15.85
C LYS A 7 12.40 -6.31 -14.60
N GLY A 8 11.36 -7.14 -14.78
CA GLY A 8 10.64 -7.79 -13.69
C GLY A 8 9.88 -6.83 -12.74
N PRO A 9 8.94 -7.37 -11.94
CA PRO A 9 8.28 -6.60 -10.89
C PRO A 9 9.29 -6.08 -9.87
N PHE A 10 9.06 -4.87 -9.36
CA PHE A 10 9.94 -4.25 -8.37
C PHE A 10 9.43 -4.52 -6.96
N ILE A 11 10.35 -4.82 -6.05
CA ILE A 11 10.09 -4.86 -4.61
C ILE A 11 11.27 -4.31 -3.85
N GLN A 12 11.00 -3.60 -2.76
CA GLN A 12 12.03 -3.24 -1.81
C GLN A 12 12.56 -4.49 -1.09
N GLU A 13 13.87 -4.70 -1.10
CA GLU A 13 14.52 -5.87 -0.50
C GLU A 13 14.16 -6.07 0.98
N SER A 14 14.16 -5.00 1.78
CA SER A 14 13.79 -5.11 3.19
C SER A 14 12.31 -5.43 3.43
N LEU A 15 11.42 -5.09 2.49
CA LEU A 15 10.01 -5.47 2.58
C LEU A 15 9.87 -6.97 2.31
N LEU A 16 10.53 -7.46 1.24
CA LEU A 16 10.55 -8.87 0.90
C LEU A 16 11.13 -9.72 2.03
N LYS A 17 12.27 -9.31 2.61
CA LYS A 17 12.92 -10.02 3.71
C LYS A 17 11.99 -10.17 4.92
N LYS A 18 11.31 -9.10 5.35
CA LYS A 18 10.36 -9.14 6.47
C LYS A 18 9.20 -10.10 6.21
N ILE A 19 8.67 -10.09 4.98
CA ILE A 19 7.54 -10.96 4.59
C ILE A 19 7.98 -12.43 4.60
N ASN A 20 9.15 -12.73 4.06
CA ASN A 20 9.70 -14.10 4.08
C ASN A 20 9.93 -14.60 5.50
N GLU A 21 10.49 -13.77 6.37
CA GLU A 21 10.70 -14.10 7.79
C GLU A 21 9.37 -14.36 8.52
N MET A 22 8.32 -13.59 8.24
CA MET A 22 7.01 -13.79 8.86
C MET A 22 6.26 -15.00 8.30
N ASN A 23 6.40 -15.28 7.00
CA ASN A 23 5.87 -16.50 6.40
C ASN A 23 6.51 -17.74 6.99
N ALA A 24 7.83 -17.72 7.23
CA ALA A 24 8.53 -18.81 7.89
C ALA A 24 8.08 -19.01 9.35
N LYS A 25 7.71 -17.93 10.04
CA LYS A 25 7.21 -17.96 11.44
C LYS A 25 5.71 -18.17 11.56
N GLY A 26 4.95 -18.08 10.47
CA GLY A 26 3.47 -18.11 10.48
C GLY A 26 2.82 -16.92 11.20
N GLU A 27 3.55 -15.83 11.46
CA GLU A 27 3.05 -14.67 12.21
C GLU A 27 2.41 -13.63 11.28
N LYS A 28 1.22 -13.14 11.65
CA LYS A 28 0.52 -12.06 10.91
C LYS A 28 0.62 -10.75 11.68
N LYS A 29 1.75 -10.05 11.51
CA LYS A 29 1.99 -8.73 12.10
C LYS A 29 1.83 -7.62 11.07
N VAL A 30 1.45 -6.43 11.54
CA VAL A 30 1.30 -5.25 10.67
C VAL A 30 2.68 -4.73 10.26
N ILE A 31 2.96 -4.71 8.95
CA ILE A 31 4.23 -4.22 8.41
C ILE A 31 4.09 -2.76 8.00
N LYS A 32 4.92 -1.87 8.54
CA LYS A 32 5.00 -0.48 8.04
C LYS A 32 5.91 -0.41 6.82
N THR A 33 5.45 0.25 5.75
CA THR A 33 6.23 0.48 4.54
C THR A 33 6.07 1.91 4.02
N TRP A 34 7.19 2.48 3.58
CA TRP A 34 7.24 3.71 2.80
C TRP A 34 7.32 3.43 1.29
N SER A 35 7.63 2.18 0.92
CA SER A 35 7.80 1.80 -0.49
C SER A 35 6.45 1.52 -1.14
N ARG A 36 5.83 2.60 -1.64
CA ARG A 36 4.59 2.54 -2.44
C ARG A 36 4.79 1.97 -3.84
N SER A 37 6.03 1.93 -4.32
CA SER A 37 6.36 1.46 -5.66
C SER A 37 6.47 -0.06 -5.78
N SER A 38 6.52 -0.75 -4.64
CA SER A 38 6.61 -2.21 -4.57
C SER A 38 5.33 -2.87 -5.10
N THR A 39 5.53 -3.89 -5.93
CA THR A 39 4.46 -4.75 -6.45
C THR A 39 4.07 -5.78 -5.40
N ILE A 40 2.79 -6.12 -5.34
CA ILE A 40 2.27 -7.16 -4.45
C ILE A 40 2.59 -8.53 -5.04
N PHE A 41 3.30 -9.35 -4.26
CA PHE A 41 3.62 -10.73 -4.62
C PHE A 41 2.63 -11.69 -3.96
N PRO A 42 2.43 -12.91 -4.51
CA PRO A 42 1.57 -13.92 -3.90
C PRO A 42 1.95 -14.26 -2.46
N GLN A 43 3.23 -14.17 -2.11
CA GLN A 43 3.72 -14.41 -0.74
C GLN A 43 3.21 -13.40 0.29
N MET A 44 2.60 -12.29 -0.15
CA MET A 44 2.05 -11.25 0.72
C MET A 44 0.58 -11.47 1.07
N ILE A 45 -0.08 -12.47 0.48
CA ILE A 45 -1.51 -12.73 0.70
C ILE A 45 -1.76 -13.02 2.18
N GLY A 46 -2.77 -12.37 2.75
CA GLY A 46 -3.14 -12.52 4.16
C GLY A 46 -2.30 -11.70 5.14
N HIS A 47 -1.34 -10.91 4.66
CA HIS A 47 -0.61 -9.93 5.48
C HIS A 47 -1.29 -8.56 5.48
N THR A 48 -1.13 -7.83 6.58
CA THR A 48 -1.56 -6.43 6.67
C THR A 48 -0.36 -5.52 6.51
N ILE A 49 -0.37 -4.69 5.47
CA ILE A 49 0.71 -3.77 5.14
C ILE A 49 0.21 -2.35 5.37
N ALA A 50 0.82 -1.65 6.31
CA ALA A 50 0.57 -0.23 6.56
C ALA A 50 1.40 0.61 5.59
N VAL A 51 0.75 1.13 4.55
CA VAL A 51 1.38 1.89 3.47
C VAL A 51 1.34 3.39 3.78
N HIS A 52 2.47 4.07 3.63
CA HIS A 52 2.57 5.50 3.89
C HIS A 52 1.86 6.34 2.82
N ASP A 53 1.06 7.31 3.28
CA ASP A 53 0.27 8.19 2.42
C ASP A 53 0.84 9.60 2.23
N GLY A 54 1.96 9.91 2.88
CA GLY A 54 2.51 11.26 2.98
C GLY A 54 2.21 11.95 4.30
N ARG A 55 1.25 11.43 5.08
CA ARG A 55 0.91 11.91 6.43
C ARG A 55 0.84 10.79 7.47
N LYS A 56 0.16 9.69 7.13
CA LYS A 56 -0.05 8.54 8.03
C LYS A 56 0.18 7.23 7.28
N HIS A 57 0.32 6.15 8.03
CA HIS A 57 0.34 4.79 7.48
C HIS A 57 -1.07 4.21 7.51
N ILE A 58 -1.60 3.85 6.35
CA ILE A 58 -2.93 3.27 6.21
C ILE A 58 -2.78 1.75 6.13
N PRO A 59 -3.41 0.98 7.04
CA PRO A 59 -3.36 -0.48 7.00
C PRO A 59 -4.18 -1.00 5.82
N VAL A 60 -3.53 -1.74 4.93
CA VAL A 60 -4.15 -2.44 3.79
C VAL A 60 -4.00 -3.94 4.02
N TYR A 61 -5.12 -4.65 4.01
CA TYR A 61 -5.14 -6.11 4.04
C TYR A 61 -5.03 -6.65 2.62
N VAL A 62 -4.06 -7.53 2.36
CA VAL A 62 -3.77 -8.01 1.00
C VAL A 62 -4.57 -9.26 0.67
N THR A 63 -5.40 -9.17 -0.37
CA THR A 63 -6.16 -10.29 -0.97
C THR A 63 -5.51 -10.78 -2.27
N GLU A 64 -5.99 -11.92 -2.79
CA GLU A 64 -5.47 -12.53 -4.02
C GLU A 64 -5.65 -11.63 -5.26
N ASP A 65 -6.78 -10.93 -5.35
CA ASP A 65 -7.08 -10.03 -6.47
C ASP A 65 -6.12 -8.83 -6.54
N MET A 66 -5.40 -8.53 -5.46
CA MET A 66 -4.43 -7.43 -5.41
C MET A 66 -3.05 -7.82 -5.98
N VAL A 67 -2.81 -9.09 -6.30
CA VAL A 67 -1.52 -9.55 -6.83
C VAL A 67 -1.23 -8.89 -8.18
N GLY A 68 0.02 -8.43 -8.36
CA GLY A 68 0.44 -7.73 -9.58
C GLY A 68 0.23 -6.20 -9.55
N HIS A 69 -0.64 -5.71 -8.67
CA HIS A 69 -0.81 -4.28 -8.43
C HIS A 69 0.31 -3.70 -7.56
N LYS A 70 0.39 -2.36 -7.51
CA LYS A 70 1.33 -1.65 -6.63
C LYS A 70 0.65 -1.29 -5.31
N LEU A 71 1.41 -1.35 -4.22
CA LEU A 71 0.92 -0.94 -2.89
C LEU A 71 0.38 0.50 -2.87
N GLY A 72 0.96 1.38 -3.69
CA GLY A 72 0.52 2.77 -3.80
C GLY A 72 -0.83 2.98 -4.47
N GLU A 73 -1.41 1.98 -5.15
CA GLU A 73 -2.72 2.08 -5.81
C GLU A 73 -3.88 1.99 -4.81
N PHE A 74 -3.65 1.33 -3.67
CA PHE A 74 -4.66 1.12 -2.63
C PHE A 74 -4.73 2.23 -1.60
N VAL A 75 -3.96 3.31 -1.80
CA VAL A 75 -3.84 4.41 -0.83
C VAL A 75 -3.91 5.76 -1.53
N PHE A 76 -4.87 6.61 -1.15
CA PHE A 76 -5.09 7.92 -1.79
C PHE A 76 -4.25 9.04 -1.18
N THR A 77 -3.34 9.63 -1.96
CA THR A 77 -2.41 10.69 -1.50
C THR A 77 -3.01 12.07 -1.31
N ARG A 78 -4.17 12.33 -1.91
CA ARG A 78 -4.84 13.63 -1.85
C ARG A 78 -6.29 13.40 -1.51
N THR A 79 -6.80 14.19 -0.56
CA THR A 79 -8.24 14.26 -0.30
C THR A 79 -8.84 15.26 -1.29
N PHE A 80 -9.40 14.76 -2.39
CA PHE A 80 -10.20 15.59 -3.29
C PHE A 80 -11.59 15.80 -2.66
N ARG A 81 -11.99 17.06 -2.43
CA ARG A 81 -13.26 17.40 -1.78
C ARG A 81 -14.41 17.70 -2.76
N GLY A 82 -14.12 17.76 -4.06
CA GLY A 82 -15.08 18.19 -5.09
C GLY A 82 -14.63 19.48 -5.77
N HIS A 83 -15.36 19.87 -6.82
CA HIS A 83 -15.31 21.22 -7.37
C HIS A 83 -16.41 22.00 -6.64
N ASP A 84 -16.02 22.95 -5.78
CA ASP A 84 -16.97 23.72 -4.97
C ASP A 84 -17.71 24.74 -5.83
N ASP A 85 -18.97 24.45 -6.17
CA ASP A 85 -19.95 25.49 -6.52
C ASP A 85 -20.82 25.88 -5.30
N ASN A 86 -20.69 25.21 -4.15
CA ASN A 86 -21.46 25.53 -2.94
C ASN A 86 -20.77 24.98 -1.67
N GLU A 87 -19.62 25.55 -1.29
CA GLU A 87 -19.06 25.31 0.05
C GLU A 87 -19.89 26.10 1.07
N LYS A 88 -20.94 25.47 1.64
CA LYS A 88 -21.51 25.94 2.91
C LYS A 88 -20.45 25.71 3.97
N SER A 89 -19.67 26.74 4.26
CA SER A 89 -18.72 26.77 5.36
C SER A 89 -19.44 26.51 6.68
N THR A 90 -19.50 25.26 7.12
CA THR A 90 -19.74 24.96 8.53
C THR A 90 -18.52 25.44 9.30
N GLY A 91 -18.58 26.69 9.74
CA GLY A 91 -17.68 27.25 10.74
C GLY A 91 -17.68 26.34 11.95
N ARG A 92 -16.50 25.83 12.32
CA ARG A 92 -16.31 25.22 13.63
C ARG A 92 -16.25 26.33 14.67
N ARG A 93 -17.22 26.31 15.59
CA ARG A 93 -17.06 26.85 16.95
C ARG A 93 -15.98 26.07 17.69
#